data_AF-A0AA40V887-F1
#
_entry.id   AF-A0AA40V887-F1
#
_cell.length_a   1.000
_cell.length_b   1.000
_cell.length_c   1.000
_cell.angle_alpha   90.00
_cell.angle_beta   90.00
_cell.angle_gamma   90.00
#
_symmetry.space_group_name_H-M   'P 1'
#
loop_
_entity.id
_entity.type
_entity.pdbx_description
1 polymer ?
#
loop_
_entity_poly.entity_id
_entity_poly.type
_entity_poly.pdbx_seq_one_letter_code
_entity_poly.pdbx_strand_id
1 'polypeptide(L)'
;MKQRENYRSAILDQMESAIELLGPNHSLLREMQARDGKLQKLYAELDEIGVGMTLATESGDSWALVLPDASHPGCYRYSAFRSIGWTCHQTYQTLDEVVYRAFEAGYRVVAPRDTLEQLSKTAEWLKGCERLVFIEKMNAGEISYTQMLAEFAKIEASYAMSAAA
;
A
#
# COMPACT_ATOMS: atom_id res chain seq x y z
N MET A 1 14.15 -1.69 -17.04
CA MET A 1 15.61 -1.44 -16.84
C MET A 1 15.93 0.05 -16.75
N LYS A 2 15.85 0.86 -17.83
CA LYS A 2 16.17 2.31 -17.76
C LYS A 2 15.41 3.10 -16.68
N GLN A 3 14.14 2.78 -16.43
CA GLN A 3 13.34 3.51 -15.44
C GLN A 3 13.75 3.18 -13.98
N ARG A 4 14.10 1.92 -13.68
CA ARG A 4 14.65 1.53 -12.36
C ARG A 4 15.98 2.21 -12.07
N GLU A 5 16.83 2.29 -13.09
CA GLU A 5 18.11 3.01 -12.99
C GLU A 5 17.88 4.47 -12.62
N ASN A 6 16.85 5.13 -13.16
CA ASN A 6 16.51 6.50 -12.76
C ASN A 6 16.08 6.59 -11.28
N TYR A 7 15.24 5.67 -10.80
CA TYR A 7 14.81 5.67 -9.38
C TYR A 7 15.97 5.38 -8.42
N ARG A 8 16.88 4.50 -8.83
CA ARG A 8 18.10 4.20 -8.06
C ARG A 8 19.08 5.37 -8.08
N SER A 9 19.30 5.99 -9.24
CA SER A 9 20.20 7.14 -9.39
C SER A 9 19.77 8.27 -8.44
N ALA A 10 18.47 8.55 -8.33
CA ALA A 10 17.99 9.57 -7.41
C ALA A 10 18.38 9.32 -5.94
N ILE A 11 18.40 8.05 -5.50
CA ILE A 11 18.86 7.69 -4.14
C ILE A 11 20.38 7.86 -4.03
N LEU A 12 21.13 7.44 -5.05
CA LEU A 12 22.59 7.54 -5.07
C LEU A 12 23.06 9.01 -5.10
N ASP A 13 22.43 9.86 -5.90
CA ASP A 13 22.74 11.29 -6.00
C ASP A 13 22.49 11.99 -4.65
N GLN A 14 21.41 11.62 -3.96
CA GLN A 14 21.13 12.09 -2.60
C GLN A 14 22.20 11.60 -1.61
N MET A 15 22.66 10.35 -1.75
CA MET A 15 23.71 9.80 -0.88
C MET A 15 25.04 10.53 -1.08
N GLU A 16 25.43 10.82 -2.32
CA GLU A 16 26.64 11.62 -2.62
C GLU A 16 26.55 13.01 -2.00
N SER A 17 25.42 13.70 -2.20
CA SER A 17 25.17 15.01 -1.58
C SER A 17 25.26 14.96 -0.05
N ALA A 18 24.75 13.89 0.56
CA ALA A 18 24.82 13.70 2.00
C ALA A 18 26.24 13.39 2.50
N ILE A 19 27.06 12.67 1.71
CA ILE A 19 28.47 12.42 2.02
C ILE A 19 29.25 13.74 2.05
N GLU A 20 29.04 14.59 1.04
CA GLU A 20 29.71 15.90 0.96
C GLU A 20 29.33 16.81 2.14
N LEU A 21 28.06 16.81 2.53
CA LEU A 21 27.54 17.72 3.56
C LEU A 21 27.81 17.23 4.99
N LEU A 22 27.63 15.93 5.26
CA LEU A 22 27.60 15.36 6.61
C LEU A 22 28.80 14.48 6.93
N GLY A 23 29.62 14.18 5.92
CA GLY A 23 30.76 13.26 6.00
C GLY A 23 30.36 11.79 5.87
N PRO A 24 31.30 10.92 5.46
CA PRO A 24 31.03 9.54 5.03
C PRO A 24 30.57 8.60 6.15
N ASN A 25 30.71 8.98 7.41
CA ASN A 25 30.37 8.15 8.56
C ASN A 25 29.02 8.53 9.22
N HIS A 26 28.30 9.49 8.66
CA HIS A 26 27.04 9.95 9.23
C HIS A 26 25.97 8.86 9.21
N SER A 27 25.14 8.77 10.25
CA SER A 27 24.11 7.72 10.38
C SER A 27 23.10 7.72 9.22
N LEU A 28 22.76 8.91 8.72
CA LEU A 28 21.89 9.10 7.56
C LEU A 28 22.34 8.27 6.34
N LEU A 29 23.64 8.16 6.08
CA LEU A 29 24.15 7.38 4.94
C LEU A 29 23.86 5.90 5.09
N ARG A 30 23.93 5.37 6.31
CA ARG A 30 23.57 3.97 6.59
C ARG A 30 22.08 3.74 6.38
N GLU A 31 21.25 4.70 6.77
CA GLU A 31 19.81 4.65 6.54
C GLU A 31 19.46 4.67 5.04
N MET A 32 20.15 5.52 4.26
CA MET A 32 19.97 5.59 2.81
C MET A 32 20.43 4.31 2.10
N GLN A 33 21.57 3.74 2.50
CA GLN A 33 22.06 2.45 1.99
C GLN A 33 21.07 1.32 2.32
N ALA A 34 20.55 1.29 3.54
CA ALA A 34 19.53 0.31 3.93
C ALA A 34 18.24 0.49 3.12
N ARG A 35 17.86 1.74 2.80
CA ARG A 35 16.71 2.07 1.97
C ARG A 35 16.90 1.59 0.52
N ASP A 36 18.04 1.88 -0.12
CA ASP A 36 18.34 1.35 -1.46
C ASP A 36 18.30 -0.18 -1.46
N GLY A 37 18.96 -0.83 -0.49
CA GLY A 37 18.97 -2.28 -0.37
C GLY A 37 17.58 -2.91 -0.26
N LYS A 38 16.63 -2.25 0.44
CA LYS A 38 15.23 -2.70 0.49
C LYS A 38 14.52 -2.53 -0.85
N LEU A 39 14.70 -1.38 -1.52
CA LEU A 39 14.11 -1.15 -2.83
C LEU A 39 14.61 -2.15 -3.88
N GLN A 40 15.92 -2.45 -3.90
CA GLN A 40 16.49 -3.46 -4.80
C GLN A 40 15.88 -4.85 -4.56
N LYS A 41 15.65 -5.23 -3.29
CA LYS A 41 14.96 -6.49 -2.97
C LYS A 41 13.54 -6.51 -3.52
N LEU A 42 12.78 -5.44 -3.37
CA LEU A 42 11.43 -5.37 -3.94
C LEU A 42 11.43 -5.48 -5.46
N TYR A 43 12.42 -4.91 -6.14
CA TYR A 43 12.54 -5.08 -7.59
C TYR A 43 12.91 -6.50 -8.02
N ALA A 44 13.77 -7.18 -7.27
CA ALA A 44 14.06 -8.59 -7.53
C ALA A 44 12.80 -9.46 -7.38
N GLU A 45 12.00 -9.20 -6.34
CA GLU A 45 10.72 -9.88 -6.11
C GLU A 45 9.69 -9.54 -7.18
N LEU A 46 9.68 -8.29 -7.67
CA LEU A 46 8.84 -7.90 -8.80
C LEU A 46 9.22 -8.67 -10.09
N ASP A 47 10.50 -8.91 -10.33
CA ASP A 47 10.97 -9.68 -11.49
C ASP A 47 10.55 -11.16 -11.43
N GLU A 48 10.45 -11.72 -10.22
CA GLU A 48 10.02 -13.10 -10.01
C GLU A 48 8.49 -13.26 -9.99
N ILE A 49 7.79 -12.37 -9.28
CA ILE A 49 6.35 -12.46 -9.03
C ILE A 49 5.54 -11.73 -10.10
N GLY A 50 5.98 -10.52 -10.47
CA GLY A 50 5.23 -9.62 -11.35
C GLY A 50 3.92 -9.13 -10.74
N VAL A 51 2.87 -9.11 -11.57
CA VAL A 51 1.51 -8.74 -11.15
C VAL A 51 1.00 -9.71 -10.07
N GLY A 52 0.29 -9.18 -9.08
CA GLY A 52 -0.20 -9.93 -7.92
C GLY A 52 0.76 -9.90 -6.73
N MET A 53 1.93 -9.29 -6.88
CA MET A 53 2.83 -9.00 -5.77
C MET A 53 2.12 -8.12 -4.72
N THR A 54 2.17 -8.57 -3.47
CA THR A 54 1.63 -7.84 -2.33
C THR A 54 2.78 -7.32 -1.48
N LEU A 55 2.80 -6.01 -1.28
CA LEU A 55 3.72 -5.32 -0.39
C LEU A 55 3.04 -5.04 0.97
N ALA A 56 3.84 -4.88 2.01
CA ALA A 56 3.41 -4.51 3.35
C ALA A 56 4.27 -3.39 3.94
N THR A 57 3.68 -2.64 4.87
CA THR A 57 4.42 -1.80 5.81
C THR A 57 5.24 -2.67 6.76
N GLU A 58 6.32 -2.13 7.33
CA GLU A 58 7.15 -2.86 8.31
C GLU A 58 6.37 -3.22 9.60
N SER A 59 5.34 -2.43 9.92
CA SER A 59 4.38 -2.71 11.00
C SER A 59 3.46 -3.90 10.71
N GLY A 60 3.32 -4.31 9.45
CA GLY A 60 2.43 -5.39 9.03
C GLY A 60 0.94 -5.06 9.21
N ASP A 61 0.56 -3.78 9.21
CA ASP A 61 -0.82 -3.32 9.43
C ASP A 61 -1.48 -2.75 8.17
N SER A 62 -0.71 -2.60 7.09
CA SER A 62 -1.15 -2.05 5.80
C SER A 62 -0.46 -2.78 4.66
N TRP A 63 -1.20 -2.95 3.55
CA TRP A 63 -0.75 -3.70 2.38
C TRP A 63 -1.01 -2.96 1.09
N ALA A 64 -0.20 -3.23 0.06
CA ALA A 64 -0.38 -2.70 -1.28
C ALA A 64 -0.26 -3.83 -2.32
N LEU A 65 -1.34 -4.10 -3.06
CA LEU A 65 -1.39 -5.11 -4.11
C LEU A 65 -1.13 -4.48 -5.48
N VAL A 66 -0.12 -5.00 -6.20
CA VAL A 66 0.26 -4.55 -7.54
C VAL A 66 -0.57 -5.26 -8.60
N LEU A 67 -1.28 -4.49 -9.44
CA LEU A 67 -2.20 -5.01 -10.47
C LEU A 67 -2.17 -4.16 -11.75
N PRO A 68 -2.60 -4.68 -12.91
CA PRO A 68 -3.05 -3.85 -14.02
C PRO A 68 -4.18 -2.93 -13.56
N ASP A 69 -4.21 -1.71 -14.07
CA ASP A 69 -5.33 -0.81 -13.79
C ASP A 69 -6.48 -1.07 -14.76
N ALA A 70 -7.60 -1.56 -14.21
CA ALA A 70 -8.83 -1.80 -14.97
C ALA A 70 -9.46 -0.49 -15.49
N SER A 71 -9.22 0.64 -14.81
CA SER A 71 -9.77 1.95 -15.19
C SER A 71 -8.94 2.64 -16.28
N HIS A 72 -7.66 2.27 -16.43
CA HIS A 72 -6.73 2.85 -17.39
C HIS A 72 -5.95 1.73 -18.11
N PRO A 73 -6.51 1.15 -19.19
CA PRO A 73 -5.87 0.06 -19.92
C PRO A 73 -4.43 0.39 -20.33
N GLY A 74 -3.51 -0.53 -20.09
CA GLY A 74 -2.08 -0.35 -20.35
C GLY A 74 -1.30 0.31 -19.20
N CYS A 75 -1.99 0.81 -18.17
CA CYS A 75 -1.38 1.26 -16.92
C CYS A 75 -1.44 0.16 -15.84
N TYR A 76 -0.70 0.40 -14.76
CA TYR A 76 -0.66 -0.44 -13.58
C TYR A 76 -1.06 0.39 -12.36
N ARG A 77 -1.44 -0.27 -11.28
CA ARG A 77 -1.76 0.37 -10.01
C ARG A 77 -1.25 -0.43 -8.84
N TYR A 78 -1.05 0.25 -7.70
CA TYR A 78 -1.17 -0.45 -6.42
C TYR A 78 -2.53 -0.10 -5.80
N SER A 79 -3.21 -1.10 -5.25
CA SER A 79 -4.38 -0.91 -4.38
C SER A 79 -3.95 -1.08 -2.94
N ALA A 80 -4.24 -0.11 -2.09
CA ALA A 80 -3.87 -0.11 -0.68
C ALA A 80 -5.01 -0.68 0.17
N PHE A 81 -4.61 -1.40 1.22
CA PHE A 81 -5.50 -2.10 2.14
C PHE A 81 -5.02 -1.95 3.58
N ARG A 82 -5.97 -2.00 4.51
CA ARG A 82 -5.74 -2.21 5.94
C ARG A 82 -6.57 -3.41 6.40
N SER A 83 -6.55 -3.71 7.71
CA SER A 83 -7.37 -4.79 8.29
C SER A 83 -8.87 -4.61 8.02
N ILE A 84 -9.31 -3.37 7.80
CA ILE A 84 -10.69 -3.01 7.47
C ILE A 84 -10.99 -3.05 5.96
N GLY A 85 -10.11 -3.62 5.14
CA GLY A 85 -10.32 -3.70 3.69
C GLY A 85 -9.65 -2.60 2.88
N TRP A 86 -10.20 -2.37 1.70
CA TRP A 86 -9.66 -1.46 0.68
C TRP A 86 -9.72 0.00 1.14
N THR A 87 -8.64 0.75 0.91
CA THR A 87 -8.55 2.16 1.33
C THR A 87 -8.43 3.12 0.15
N CYS A 88 -7.57 2.81 -0.82
CA CYS A 88 -7.35 3.65 -2.00
C CYS A 88 -6.60 2.86 -3.08
N HIS A 89 -6.38 3.48 -4.24
CA HIS A 89 -5.41 3.00 -5.22
C HIS A 89 -4.68 4.18 -5.86
N GLN A 90 -3.55 3.90 -6.50
CA GLN A 90 -2.80 4.87 -7.32
C GLN A 90 -2.33 4.21 -8.61
N THR A 91 -2.47 4.94 -9.72
CA THR A 91 -2.20 4.44 -11.08
C THR A 91 -0.94 5.06 -11.67
N TYR A 92 -0.12 4.24 -12.32
CA TYR A 92 1.15 4.59 -12.92
C TYR A 92 1.36 3.84 -14.24
N GLN A 93 2.30 4.31 -15.06
CA GLN A 93 2.50 3.77 -16.41
C GLN A 93 3.24 2.44 -16.43
N THR A 94 4.08 2.17 -15.42
CA THR A 94 4.92 0.97 -15.36
C THR A 94 4.91 0.32 -13.99
N LEU A 95 5.12 -1.00 -13.95
CA LEU A 95 5.26 -1.77 -12.70
C LEU A 95 6.41 -1.24 -11.83
N ASP A 96 7.51 -0.82 -12.46
CA ASP A 96 8.68 -0.27 -11.80
C ASP A 96 8.33 1.01 -11.01
N GLU A 97 7.49 1.86 -11.60
CA GLU A 97 6.97 3.05 -10.94
C GLU A 97 6.00 2.71 -9.81
N VAL A 98 5.09 1.74 -10.03
CA VAL A 98 4.14 1.30 -8.99
C VAL A 98 4.89 0.85 -7.73
N VAL A 99 5.91 -0.01 -7.87
CA VAL A 99 6.69 -0.51 -6.74
C VAL A 99 7.48 0.61 -6.08
N TYR A 100 8.11 1.50 -6.85
CA TYR A 100 8.80 2.66 -6.29
C TYR A 100 7.86 3.56 -5.47
N ARG A 101 6.67 3.86 -6.00
CA ARG A 101 5.70 4.74 -5.33
C ARG A 101 5.09 4.10 -4.09
N ALA A 102 4.84 2.79 -4.13
CA ALA A 102 4.44 2.04 -2.94
C ALA A 102 5.55 2.02 -1.87
N PHE A 103 6.81 1.85 -2.28
CA PHE A 103 7.96 1.90 -1.39
C PHE A 103 8.11 3.28 -0.70
N GLU A 104 7.97 4.36 -1.47
CA GLU A 104 7.96 5.74 -0.95
C GLU A 104 6.80 5.96 0.04
N ALA A 105 5.63 5.35 -0.22
CA ALA A 105 4.47 5.37 0.67
C ALA A 105 4.62 4.50 1.93
N GLY A 106 5.72 3.74 2.07
CA GLY A 106 6.04 2.96 3.27
C GLY A 106 5.82 1.45 3.14
N TYR A 107 5.37 0.94 1.99
CA TYR A 107 5.23 -0.49 1.74
C TYR A 107 6.59 -1.09 1.32
N ARG A 108 7.42 -1.44 2.31
CA ARG A 108 8.85 -1.75 2.12
C ARG A 108 9.21 -3.23 2.24
N VAL A 109 8.22 -4.10 2.44
CA VAL A 109 8.42 -5.54 2.63
C VAL A 109 7.46 -6.30 1.71
N VAL A 110 7.87 -7.47 1.21
CA VAL A 110 6.96 -8.36 0.48
C VAL A 110 6.13 -9.16 1.48
N ALA A 111 4.82 -9.17 1.29
CA ALA A 111 3.89 -9.95 2.08
C ALA A 111 3.66 -11.34 1.45
N PRO A 112 3.28 -12.36 2.23
CA PRO A 112 2.79 -13.63 1.69
C PRO A 112 1.66 -13.42 0.67
N ARG A 113 1.64 -14.22 -0.40
CA ARG A 113 0.68 -14.04 -1.51
C ARG A 113 -0.78 -14.20 -1.09
N ASP A 114 -1.05 -15.00 -0.06
CA ASP A 114 -2.38 -15.26 0.47
C ASP A 114 -2.83 -14.23 1.53
N THR A 115 -2.01 -13.22 1.84
CA THR A 115 -2.30 -12.23 2.91
C THR A 115 -3.69 -11.61 2.77
N LEU A 116 -4.05 -11.11 1.58
CA LEU A 116 -5.37 -10.50 1.36
C LEU A 116 -6.49 -11.53 1.36
N GLU A 117 -6.20 -12.78 0.97
CA GLU A 117 -7.17 -13.86 1.06
C GLU A 117 -7.50 -14.16 2.53
N GLN A 118 -6.49 -14.21 3.41
CA GLN A 118 -6.70 -14.40 4.84
C GLN A 118 -7.43 -13.22 5.47
N LEU A 119 -7.02 -11.99 5.14
CA LEU A 119 -7.67 -10.79 5.67
C LEU A 119 -9.14 -10.69 5.26
N SER A 120 -9.47 -11.04 4.01
CA SER A 120 -10.85 -10.97 3.52
C SER A 120 -11.84 -11.89 4.25
N LYS A 121 -11.34 -12.88 5.00
CA LYS A 121 -12.14 -13.79 5.84
C LYS A 121 -12.40 -13.24 7.25
N THR A 122 -11.80 -12.11 7.61
CA THR A 122 -11.92 -11.54 8.96
C THR A 122 -13.19 -10.71 9.12
N ALA A 123 -13.75 -10.68 10.33
CA ALA A 123 -14.90 -9.84 10.64
C ALA A 123 -14.60 -8.35 10.45
N GLU A 124 -13.39 -7.90 10.82
CA GLU A 124 -12.92 -6.52 10.63
C GLU A 124 -12.95 -6.10 9.17
N TRP A 125 -12.53 -6.97 8.27
CA TRP A 125 -12.56 -6.72 6.83
C TRP A 125 -13.99 -6.61 6.31
N LEU A 126 -14.85 -7.57 6.67
CA LEU A 126 -16.25 -7.59 6.25
C LEU A 126 -16.99 -6.34 6.74
N LYS A 127 -16.79 -5.95 8.01
CA LYS A 127 -17.29 -4.68 8.57
C LYS A 127 -16.85 -3.48 7.74
N GLY A 128 -15.56 -3.42 7.41
CA GLY A 128 -15.01 -2.31 6.63
C GLY A 128 -15.56 -2.24 5.20
N CYS A 129 -15.77 -3.39 4.55
CA CYS A 129 -16.45 -3.47 3.26
C CYS A 129 -17.89 -2.95 3.32
N GLU A 130 -18.66 -3.30 4.36
CA GLU A 130 -20.01 -2.76 4.55
C GLU A 130 -20.01 -1.24 4.78
N ARG A 131 -19.02 -0.74 5.54
CA ARG A 131 -18.84 0.70 5.78
C ARG A 131 -18.54 1.47 4.51
N LEU A 132 -17.76 0.89 3.60
CA LEU A 132 -17.33 1.56 2.36
C LEU A 132 -18.52 2.09 1.56
N VAL A 133 -19.63 1.34 1.49
CA VAL A 133 -20.87 1.75 0.82
C VAL A 133 -21.40 3.10 1.35
N PHE A 134 -21.33 3.32 2.66
CA PHE A 134 -21.81 4.56 3.26
C PHE A 134 -20.79 5.70 3.16
N ILE A 135 -19.49 5.39 3.13
CA ILE A 135 -18.44 6.37 2.81
C ILE A 135 -18.66 6.91 1.40
N GLU A 136 -18.92 6.03 0.44
CA GLU A 136 -19.18 6.40 -0.96
C GLU A 136 -20.43 7.28 -1.09
N LYS A 137 -21.54 6.91 -0.43
CA LYS A 137 -22.77 7.73 -0.41
C LYS A 137 -22.54 9.10 0.21
N MET A 138 -21.77 9.17 1.30
CA MET A 138 -21.44 10.45 1.94
C MET A 138 -20.58 11.31 1.02
N ASN A 139 -19.56 10.74 0.40
CA ASN A 139 -18.70 11.43 -0.59
C ASN A 139 -19.49 11.91 -1.81
N ALA A 140 -20.52 11.18 -2.23
CA ALA A 140 -21.45 11.56 -3.29
C ALA A 140 -22.48 12.62 -2.87
N GLY A 141 -22.54 12.98 -1.58
CA GLY A 141 -23.49 13.95 -1.03
C GLY A 141 -24.92 13.39 -0.85
N GLU A 142 -25.11 12.08 -0.97
CA GLU A 142 -26.42 11.42 -0.82
C GLU A 142 -26.86 11.32 0.65
N ILE A 143 -25.90 11.25 1.57
CA ILE A 143 -26.14 11.23 3.01
C ILE A 143 -25.20 12.21 3.72
N SER A 144 -25.62 12.72 4.86
CA SER A 144 -24.78 13.50 5.75
C SER A 144 -23.78 12.62 6.50
N TYR A 145 -22.71 13.25 7.02
CA TYR A 145 -21.75 12.60 7.91
C TYR A 145 -22.43 11.94 9.12
N THR A 146 -23.42 12.61 9.74
CA THR A 146 -24.17 12.07 10.88
C THR A 146 -24.97 10.82 10.51
N GLN A 147 -25.59 10.79 9.32
CA GLN A 147 -26.29 9.60 8.84
C GLN A 147 -25.31 8.44 8.59
N MET A 148 -24.14 8.70 8.00
CA MET A 148 -23.09 7.69 7.82
C MET A 148 -22.65 7.09 9.17
N LEU A 149 -22.42 7.93 10.20
CA LEU A 149 -22.06 7.45 11.54
C LEU A 149 -23.16 6.59 12.19
N ALA A 150 -24.44 6.92 11.96
CA ALA A 150 -25.55 6.12 12.45
C ALA A 150 -25.58 4.72 11.81
N GLU A 151 -25.28 4.62 10.50
CA GLU A 151 -25.17 3.32 9.82
C GLU A 151 -23.95 2.52 10.31
N PHE A 152 -22.82 3.18 10.57
CA PHE A 152 -21.65 2.52 11.16
C PHE A 152 -21.95 1.90 12.53
N ALA A 153 -22.76 2.58 13.36
CA ALA A 153 -23.16 2.05 14.65
C ALA A 153 -24.05 0.80 14.53
N LYS A 154 -24.94 0.76 13.51
CA LYS A 154 -25.77 -0.43 13.22
C LYS A 154 -24.92 -1.62 12.77
N ILE A 155 -23.93 -1.38 11.90
CA ILE A 155 -22.98 -2.41 11.47
C ILE A 155 -22.23 -2.97 12.69
N GLU A 156 -21.67 -2.10 13.54
CA GLU A 156 -20.95 -2.56 14.74
C GLU A 156 -21.84 -3.38 15.68
N ALA A 157 -23.08 -2.96 15.91
CA ALA A 157 -24.02 -3.72 16.73
C ALA A 157 -24.33 -5.11 16.14
N SER A 158 -24.50 -5.21 14.82
CA SER A 158 -24.74 -6.49 14.12
C SER A 158 -23.62 -7.50 14.34
N TYR A 159 -22.36 -7.06 14.19
CA TYR A 159 -21.20 -7.93 14.39
C TYR A 159 -20.95 -8.26 15.87
N ALA A 160 -21.23 -7.34 16.79
CA ALA A 160 -21.16 -7.62 18.22
C ALA A 160 -22.17 -8.70 18.65
N MET A 161 -23.38 -8.68 18.09
CA MET A 161 -24.40 -9.71 18.34
C MET A 161 -24.01 -11.06 17.74
N SER A 162 -23.45 -11.08 16.53
CA SER A 162 -23.00 -12.31 15.86
C SER A 162 -21.84 -12.98 16.60
N ALA A 163 -20.94 -12.20 17.21
CA ALA A 163 -19.82 -12.73 18.00
C ALA A 163 -20.23 -13.30 19.37
N ALA A 164 -21.43 -12.97 19.87
CA ALA A 164 -21.94 -13.40 21.17
C ALA A 164 -22.90 -14.61 21.09
N ALA A 165 -23.22 -15.08 19.88
CA ALA A 165 -24.11 -16.21 19.60
C ALA A 165 -23.31 -17.51 19.36
#